data_AF-A0A842LQ25-F1
#
_entry.id   AF-A0A842LQ25-F1
#
_cell.length_a   1.000
_cell.length_b   1.000
_cell.length_c   1.000
_cell.angle_alpha   90.00
_cell.angle_beta   90.00
_cell.angle_gamma   90.00
#
_symmetry.space_group_name_H-M   'P 1'
#
loop_
_entity.id
_entity.type
_entity.pdbx_description
1 polymer ?
#
loop_
_entity_poly.entity_id
_entity_poly.type
_entity_poly.pdbx_seq_one_letter_code
_entity_poly.pdbx_strand_id
1 'polypeptide(L)' 'MRALDVRVGNEEITLKPGEHVFIPMREVHRLENPGQDELEIIEVQLGDYFGEDDIERIEDDFGRS' A
#
# COMPACT_ATOMS: atom_id res chain seq x y z
N MET A 1 -9.67 -16.24 -3.21
CA MET A 1 -9.30 -15.52 -4.44
C MET A 1 -8.33 -14.45 -4.01
N ARG A 2 -7.10 -14.46 -4.52
CA ARG A 2 -6.10 -13.46 -4.16
C ARG A 2 -6.51 -12.13 -4.79
N ALA A 3 -6.78 -11.15 -3.94
CA ALA A 3 -7.08 -9.78 -4.33
C ALA A 3 -6.45 -8.86 -3.29
N LEU A 4 -5.99 -7.70 -3.73
CA LEU A 4 -5.47 -6.63 -2.88
C LEU A 4 -6.38 -5.43 -3.05
N ASP A 5 -7.01 -4.98 -1.97
CA ASP A 5 -7.74 -3.72 -1.98
C ASP A 5 -6.76 -2.61 -1.62
N VAL A 6 -6.69 -1.59 -2.47
CA VAL A 6 -5.82 -0.42 -2.28
C VAL A 6 -6.66 0.84 -2.29
N ARG A 7 -6.46 1.68 -1.29
CA ARG A 7 -6.91 3.08 -1.31
C ARG A 7 -5.73 3.97 -1.67
N VAL A 8 -5.91 4.85 -2.65
CA VAL A 8 -4.93 5.88 -3.02
C VAL A 8 -5.68 7.21 -3.12
N GLY A 9 -5.41 8.12 -2.18
CA GLY A 9 -6.21 9.32 -1.97
C GLY A 9 -7.68 8.99 -1.74
N ASN A 10 -8.53 9.38 -2.70
CA ASN A 10 -9.98 9.12 -2.67
C ASN A 10 -10.41 7.92 -3.54
N GLU A 11 -9.48 7.26 -4.22
CA GLU A 11 -9.80 6.12 -5.09
C GLU A 11 -9.65 4.81 -4.33
N GLU A 12 -10.60 3.89 -4.54
CA GLU A 12 -10.55 2.51 -4.07
C GLU A 12 -10.46 1.56 -5.26
N ILE A 13 -9.44 0.70 -5.25
CA ILE A 13 -9.09 -0.18 -6.37
C ILE A 13 -8.87 -1.59 -5.84
N THR A 14 -9.53 -2.58 -6.43
CA THR A 14 -9.25 -3.99 -6.18
C THR A 14 -8.33 -4.53 -7.27
N LEU A 15 -7.13 -4.94 -6.89
CA LEU A 15 -6.11 -5.52 -7.77
C LEU A 15 -6.12 -7.05 -7.70
N LYS A 16 -5.93 -7.68 -8.85
CA LYS A 16 -5.69 -9.12 -9.03
C LYS A 16 -4.19 -9.42 -9.20
N PRO A 17 -3.77 -10.68 -9.09
CA PRO A 17 -2.37 -11.04 -9.32
C PRO A 17 -1.86 -10.56 -10.69
N GLY A 18 -0.74 -9.83 -10.68
CA GLY A 18 -0.12 -9.25 -11.88
C GLY A 18 -0.61 -7.83 -12.22
N GLU A 19 -1.64 -7.33 -11.56
CA GLU A 19 -2.04 -5.93 -11.66
C GLU A 19 -1.20 -5.05 -10.73
N HIS A 20 -1.15 -3.75 -11.02
CA HIS A 20 -0.35 -2.78 -10.28
C HIS A 20 -1.10 -1.45 -10.18
N VAL A 21 -0.70 -0.63 -9.22
CA VAL A 21 -1.15 0.74 -9.04
C VAL A 21 0.06 1.62 -8.77
N PHE A 22 0.03 2.86 -9.27
CA PHE A 22 1.03 3.87 -8.96
C PHE A 22 0.56 4.71 -7.78
N ILE A 23 1.40 4.89 -6.77
CA ILE A 23 1.14 5.76 -5.62
C ILE A 23 1.92 7.06 -5.84
N PRO A 24 1.23 8.20 -6.04
CA PRO A 24 1.89 9.49 -6.20
C PRO A 24 2.64 9.91 -4.93
N MET A 25 3.70 10.70 -5.11
CA MET A 25 4.44 11.27 -3.98
C MET A 25 3.50 12.07 -3.07
N ARG A 26 3.62 11.84 -1.75
CA ARG A 26 2.81 12.45 -0.68
C ARG A 26 1.32 12.12 -0.71
N GLU A 27 0.88 11.17 -1.54
CA GLU A 27 -0.50 10.72 -1.54
C GLU A 27 -0.73 9.70 -0.43
N VAL A 28 -1.82 9.90 0.33
CA VAL A 28 -2.21 8.96 1.39
C VAL A 28 -2.67 7.67 0.74
N HIS A 29 -2.19 6.54 1.23
CA HIS A 29 -2.56 5.24 0.69
C HIS A 29 -2.65 4.18 1.78
N ARG A 30 -3.47 3.15 1.54
CA ARG A 30 -3.64 2.00 2.43
C ARG A 30 -3.83 0.73 1.62
N LEU A 31 -3.15 -0.33 2.03
CA LEU A 31 -3.26 -1.66 1.44
C LEU A 31 -4.02 -2.56 2.42
N GLU A 32 -4.97 -3.34 1.91
CA GLU A 32 -5.77 -4.29 2.67
C GLU A 32 -5.80 -5.64 1.93
N ASN A 33 -5.54 -6.73 2.66
CA ASN A 33 -5.82 -8.08 2.17
C ASN A 33 -7.23 -8.49 2.65
N PRO A 34 -8.28 -8.36 1.82
CA PRO A 34 -9.65 -8.74 2.20
C PRO A 34 -9.84 -10.27 2.26
N GLY A 35 -8.86 -11.05 1.80
CA GLY A 35 -8.91 -12.50 1.74
C GLY A 35 -8.37 -13.20 2.99
N GLN A 36 -8.55 -14.52 3.04
CA GLN A 36 -7.91 -15.39 4.03
C GLN A 36 -6.61 -16.02 3.52
N ASP A 37 -6.39 -15.96 2.20
CA ASP A 37 -5.18 -16.45 1.57
C ASP A 37 -4.03 -15.46 1.81
N GLU A 38 -2.82 -15.97 2.00
CA GLU A 38 -1.62 -15.13 2.05
C GLU A 38 -1.43 -14.39 0.72
N LEU A 39 -1.09 -13.11 0.83
CA LEU A 39 -0.87 -12.19 -0.28
C LEU A 39 0.61 -11.78 -0.28
N GLU A 40 1.27 -11.99 -1.41
CA GLU A 40 2.64 -11.54 -1.65
C GLU A 40 2.60 -10.33 -2.58
N ILE A 41 3.26 -9.25 -2.18
CA ILE A 41 3.33 -8.01 -2.95
C ILE A 41 4.78 -7.61 -3.21
N ILE A 42 4.99 -6.86 -4.28
CA ILE A 42 6.26 -6.21 -4.59
C ILE A 42 6.00 -4.71 -4.55
N GLU A 43 6.66 -4.02 -3.63
CA GLU A 43 6.72 -2.55 -3.61
C GLU A 43 7.99 -2.10 -4.34
N VAL A 44 7.85 -1.13 -5.24
CA VAL A 44 8.98 -0.50 -5.92
C VAL A 44 8.91 0.99 -5.63
N GLN A 45 9.92 1.50 -4.94
CA GLN A 45 10.05 2.91 -4.63
C GLN A 45 10.90 3.61 -5.69
N LEU A 46 10.46 4.79 -6.13
CA LEU A 46 11.14 5.59 -7.14
C LEU A 46 11.58 6.91 -6.51
N GLY A 47 12.88 7.20 -6.53
CA GLY A 47 13.44 8.39 -5.90
C GLY A 47 14.93 8.26 -5.64
N ASP A 48 15.49 9.26 -4.97
CA ASP A 48 16.88 9.32 -4.51
C ASP A 48 17.02 9.09 -3.00
N TYR A 49 15.91 9.14 -2.24
CA TYR A 49 15.85 8.95 -0.80
C TYR A 49 14.83 7.87 -0.41
N PHE A 50 15.23 6.95 0.47
CA PHE A 50 14.41 5.83 0.94
C PHE A 50 14.55 5.61 2.46
N GLY A 51 14.84 6.69 3.21
CA GLY A 51 14.91 6.64 4.67
C GLY A 51 13.53 6.46 5.29
N GLU A 52 13.45 5.71 6.39
CA GLU A 52 12.18 5.50 7.11
C GLU A 52 11.65 6.75 7.82
N ASP A 53 12.50 7.77 7.97
CA ASP A 53 12.16 9.06 8.57
C ASP A 53 11.26 9.94 7.68
N ASP A 54 11.14 9.62 6.39
CA ASP A 54 10.19 10.26 5.46
C ASP A 54 8.81 9.56 5.46
N ILE A 55 8.59 8.57 6.33
CA ILE A 55 7.33 7.85 6.43
C ILE A 55 6.46 8.44 7.54
N GLU A 56 5.40 9.14 7.15
CA GLU A 56 4.34 9.56 8.07
C GLU A 56 3.27 8.46 8.20
N ARG A 57 3.09 7.92 9.42
CA ARG A 57 2.05 6.94 9.74
C ARG A 57 0.85 7.66 10.33
N ILE A 58 -0.24 7.74 9.57
CA ILE A 58 -1.45 8.49 9.95
C ILE A 58 -2.31 7.67 10.93
N GLU A 59 -2.46 6.39 10.65
CA GLU A 59 -3.17 5.43 11.48
C GLU A 59 -2.26 4.23 11.72
N ASP A 60 -2.19 3.77 12.97
CA ASP A 60 -1.41 2.60 13.34
C ASP A 60 -2.24 1.63 14.16
N ASP A 61 -3.01 0.82 13.44
CA ASP A 61 -3.82 -0.26 13.99
C ASP A 61 -2.96 -1.37 14.65
N PHE A 62 -1.63 -1.30 14.52
CA PHE A 62 -0.70 -2.36 14.92
C PHE A 62 0.29 -1.95 16.02
N GLY A 63 0.20 -0.73 16.55
CA GLY A 63 0.95 -0.29 17.74
C GLY A 63 2.48 -0.33 17.60
N ARG A 64 3.01 0.05 16.44
CA ARG A 64 4.43 0.13 16.07
C ARG A 64 5.07 1.47 16.41
N SER A 65 4.46 2.26 17.31
CA SER A 65 4.96 3.55 17.81
C SER A 65 5.73 3.43 19.12
#